data_AF-A0A1Q2HP58-F1
#
_entry.id   AF-A0A1Q2HP58-F1
#
_cell.length_a   1.000
_cell.length_b   1.000
_cell.length_c   1.000
_cell.angle_alpha   90.00
_cell.angle_beta   90.00
_cell.angle_gamma   90.00
#
_symmetry.space_group_name_H-M   'P 1'
#
loop_
_entity.id
_entity.type
_entity.pdbx_description
1 polymer ?
#
loop_
_entity_poly.entity_id
_entity_poly.type
_entity_poly.pdbx_seq_one_letter_code
_entity_poly.pdbx_strand_id
1 'polypeptide(L)'
;MNYRITAAVLFFAAMQVSAYQVFLHLGHSHCAKELINPEGWQQVAQRADGVWGFDAWTRTLSKDQQDKVLSNIKTRDFYLGEFHWGKGRKNHKVHSKKGAAPVIDAGRRNGFKEQWCMTYDESRYGSTISKEQIRKYRELYPDYKLITNFRVFKEKRFAQELKLLDGICYEFSVQKYKQRSGHHPGQTKLENIAEAVEWAVDHNKKIFLLIPPGREAPPAKDRRYINAIMQFEKDLKDSLQPEYYNSDELILVPAAYNCIENKLRNVPAEKNSEYANTGMGAALYLIDAKGKEQPANPADYFNNIRTELRKKWPDNRTVNLVFHGHSVPSGYFDTPNVRPFKSYPRLFFKMLKEKYPYAVVNVITTSIGGEKAVEGVKRFEGDVLCHRPDVLFIDYALNDRSAGLKKSKAAWEEMIRKALAEDIKVILLTPTIDIKHTPGKSSEPLNQHASQIRELAAEYNIGLADLLKAFDNVLAEGVNNKELLSNGYNHPNEKAHQIAAEEIMEWF
;
A
#
# COMPACT_ATOMS: atom_id res chain seq x y z
N MET A 1 -32.02 19.59 32.96
CA MET A 1 -30.72 19.01 33.37
C MET A 1 -30.17 18.27 32.16
N ASN A 2 -29.22 18.92 31.48
CA ASN A 2 -28.72 18.56 30.16
C ASN A 2 -27.62 17.51 30.28
N TYR A 3 -27.73 16.39 29.57
CA TYR A 3 -26.55 15.65 29.13
C TYR A 3 -26.48 15.74 27.61
N ARG A 4 -25.66 16.69 27.16
CA ARG A 4 -25.13 16.78 25.81
C ARG A 4 -24.25 15.54 25.60
N ILE A 5 -24.70 14.61 24.78
CA ILE A 5 -23.82 13.61 24.16
C ILE A 5 -23.03 14.38 23.10
N THR A 6 -21.77 14.62 23.40
CA THR A 6 -20.81 15.31 22.52
C THR A 6 -20.63 14.46 21.27
N ALA A 7 -21.19 14.93 20.16
CA ALA A 7 -20.87 14.46 18.82
C ALA A 7 -19.38 14.73 18.54
N ALA A 8 -18.53 13.73 18.74
CA ALA A 8 -17.10 13.85 18.44
C ALA A 8 -16.39 12.48 18.30
N VAL A 9 -16.93 11.52 17.52
CA VAL A 9 -16.14 10.34 17.08
C VAL A 9 -16.45 9.90 15.63
N LEU A 10 -17.22 10.66 14.84
CA LEU A 10 -17.67 10.24 13.49
C LEU A 10 -16.93 10.90 12.32
N PHE A 11 -15.62 11.13 12.43
CA PHE A 11 -14.86 11.74 11.33
C PHE A 11 -13.41 11.26 11.21
N PHE A 12 -13.17 9.95 11.20
CA PHE A 12 -11.88 9.39 10.78
C PHE A 12 -12.04 8.00 10.15
N ALA A 13 -12.57 7.94 8.92
CA ALA A 13 -12.46 6.78 8.03
C ALA A 13 -12.77 7.17 6.58
N ALA A 14 -11.97 8.07 6.02
CA ALA A 14 -11.94 8.35 4.59
C ALA A 14 -10.53 8.86 4.22
N MET A 15 -9.51 8.06 4.51
CA MET A 15 -8.18 8.30 3.95
C MET A 15 -8.02 7.33 2.79
N GLN A 16 -8.19 7.85 1.57
CA GLN A 16 -7.83 7.18 0.33
C GLN A 16 -6.39 6.68 0.40
N VAL A 17 -6.17 5.50 -0.19
CA VAL A 17 -4.88 4.85 -0.43
C VAL A 17 -3.97 5.84 -1.17
N SER A 18 -2.87 6.23 -0.55
CA SER A 18 -1.86 7.08 -1.17
C SER A 18 -1.02 6.25 -2.15
N ALA A 19 -1.15 6.52 -3.44
CA ALA A 19 -0.42 5.80 -4.50
C ALA A 19 1.01 6.32 -4.74
N TYR A 20 1.52 7.24 -3.91
CA TYR A 20 2.93 7.65 -3.96
C TYR A 20 3.86 6.59 -3.35
N GLN A 21 5.11 6.57 -3.79
CA GLN A 21 6.13 5.67 -3.25
C GLN A 21 6.84 6.30 -2.03
N VAL A 22 7.28 5.48 -1.08
CA VAL A 22 8.08 5.94 0.07
C VAL A 22 9.47 5.32 0.01
N PHE A 23 10.48 6.18 -0.04
CA PHE A 23 11.88 5.79 -0.15
C PHE A 23 12.65 6.11 1.12
N LEU A 24 13.51 5.19 1.53
CA LEU A 24 14.37 5.39 2.68
C LEU A 24 15.68 6.06 2.28
N HIS A 25 15.88 7.30 2.71
CA HIS A 25 17.19 7.93 2.62
C HIS A 25 18.05 7.57 3.82
N LEU A 26 19.12 6.83 3.54
CA LEU A 26 19.92 6.13 4.54
C LEU A 26 21.02 7.00 5.19
N GLY A 27 20.75 8.29 5.31
CA GLY A 27 21.52 9.21 6.14
C GLY A 27 23.00 9.41 5.78
N HIS A 28 23.72 10.10 6.68
CA HIS A 28 25.17 10.29 6.61
C HIS A 28 25.86 9.10 7.28
N SER A 29 27.19 9.03 7.17
CA SER A 29 28.06 7.96 7.67
C SER A 29 27.78 7.45 9.09
N HIS A 30 27.31 8.31 10.00
CA HIS A 30 27.03 7.95 11.38
C HIS A 30 25.72 7.17 11.53
N CYS A 31 24.65 7.59 10.84
CA CYS A 31 23.38 6.86 10.76
C CYS A 31 23.57 5.50 10.07
N ALA A 32 24.42 5.45 9.05
CA ALA A 32 24.66 4.24 8.27
C ALA A 32 25.25 3.09 9.11
N LYS A 33 26.07 3.39 10.12
CA LYS A 33 26.61 2.37 11.04
C LYS A 33 25.55 1.79 11.97
N GLU A 34 24.57 2.58 12.35
CA GLU A 34 23.45 2.12 13.19
C GLU A 34 22.49 1.23 12.39
N LEU A 35 22.32 1.53 11.09
CA LEU A 35 21.58 0.68 10.16
C LEU A 35 22.25 -0.69 9.90
N ILE A 36 23.48 -0.93 10.33
CA ILE A 36 24.09 -2.27 10.24
C ILE A 36 23.41 -3.26 11.22
N ASN A 37 22.82 -2.75 12.31
CA ASN A 37 22.11 -3.57 13.29
C ASN A 37 20.63 -3.67 12.89
N PRO A 38 20.11 -4.86 12.48
CA PRO A 38 18.79 -4.97 11.85
C PRO A 38 17.61 -4.71 12.82
N GLU A 39 17.83 -4.83 14.13
CA GLU A 39 16.78 -4.71 15.14
C GLU A 39 16.26 -3.26 15.24
N GLY A 40 15.08 -3.02 14.65
CA GLY A 40 14.32 -1.77 14.76
C GLY A 40 14.11 -1.01 13.46
N TRP A 41 14.92 -1.23 12.43
CA TRP A 41 14.73 -0.61 11.11
C TRP A 41 14.40 -1.59 10.00
N GLN A 42 14.64 -2.88 10.21
CA GLN A 42 14.29 -3.96 9.27
C GLN A 42 12.81 -3.90 8.86
N GLN A 43 11.89 -3.58 9.78
CA GLN A 43 10.47 -3.47 9.46
C GLN A 43 10.18 -2.36 8.44
N VAL A 44 10.84 -1.21 8.60
CA VAL A 44 10.71 -0.07 7.68
C VAL A 44 11.39 -0.41 6.34
N ALA A 45 12.58 -1.00 6.39
CA ALA A 45 13.35 -1.45 5.23
C ALA A 45 12.59 -2.44 4.35
N GLN A 46 11.85 -3.37 4.96
CA GLN A 46 11.09 -4.40 4.25
C GLN A 46 9.80 -3.88 3.62
N ARG A 47 9.33 -2.69 4.03
CA ARG A 47 8.06 -2.11 3.61
C ARG A 47 8.19 -0.87 2.72
N ALA A 48 9.38 -0.26 2.65
CA ALA A 48 9.65 0.85 1.73
C ALA A 48 9.67 0.36 0.27
N ASP A 49 9.33 1.24 -0.67
CA ASP A 49 9.32 0.93 -2.12
C ASP A 49 10.71 1.01 -2.75
N GLY A 50 11.62 1.77 -2.13
CA GLY A 50 12.95 2.00 -2.64
C GLY A 50 13.91 2.56 -1.59
N VAL A 51 15.17 2.70 -2.01
CA VAL A 51 16.25 3.12 -1.12
C VAL A 51 17.12 4.17 -1.77
N TRP A 52 17.56 5.12 -0.95
CA TRP A 52 18.44 6.21 -1.34
C TRP A 52 19.72 6.15 -0.51
N GLY A 53 20.82 5.80 -1.18
CA GLY A 53 22.16 5.69 -0.60
C GLY A 53 22.98 6.95 -0.82
N PHE A 54 23.81 7.32 0.15
CA PHE A 54 24.60 8.55 0.13
C PHE A 54 26.11 8.28 0.09
N ASP A 55 26.87 9.09 -0.64
CA ASP A 55 28.32 8.88 -0.84
C ASP A 55 29.15 8.78 0.44
N ALA A 56 28.68 9.37 1.55
CA ALA A 56 29.43 9.39 2.80
C ALA A 56 29.65 7.98 3.34
N TRP A 57 28.79 7.04 2.94
CA TRP A 57 28.86 5.65 3.30
C TRP A 57 30.11 4.98 2.79
N THR A 58 30.53 5.29 1.57
CA THR A 58 31.70 4.67 0.95
C THR A 58 32.99 5.09 1.64
N ARG A 59 32.94 6.15 2.48
CA ARG A 59 34.04 6.63 3.31
C ARG A 59 34.07 6.00 4.70
N THR A 60 32.96 5.40 5.15
CA THR A 60 32.80 5.00 6.56
C THR A 60 32.33 3.57 6.78
N LEU A 61 31.78 2.94 5.75
CA LEU A 61 31.33 1.54 5.75
C LEU A 61 32.17 0.75 4.76
N SER A 62 32.56 -0.47 5.14
CA SER A 62 33.12 -1.44 4.19
C SER A 62 32.07 -1.85 3.16
N LYS A 63 32.51 -2.46 2.06
CA LYS A 63 31.63 -3.00 1.01
C LYS A 63 30.60 -3.97 1.61
N ASP A 64 31.06 -4.90 2.44
CA ASP A 64 30.20 -5.90 3.10
C ASP A 64 29.19 -5.26 4.06
N GLN A 65 29.56 -4.18 4.74
CA GLN A 65 28.65 -3.43 5.60
C GLN A 65 27.55 -2.73 4.80
N GLN A 66 27.90 -2.13 3.65
CA GLN A 66 26.91 -1.53 2.74
C GLN A 66 25.95 -2.60 2.22
N ASP A 67 26.47 -3.75 1.79
CA ASP A 67 25.66 -4.87 1.28
C ASP A 67 24.75 -5.43 2.37
N LYS A 68 25.23 -5.52 3.62
CA LYS A 68 24.41 -5.92 4.77
C LYS A 68 23.30 -4.91 5.09
N VAL A 69 23.53 -3.61 4.90
CA VAL A 69 22.45 -2.62 5.03
C VAL A 69 21.42 -2.86 3.92
N LEU A 70 21.87 -2.90 2.67
CA LEU A 70 20.99 -3.07 1.50
C LEU A 70 20.27 -4.44 1.49
N SER A 71 20.79 -5.46 2.18
CA SER A 71 20.15 -6.76 2.26
C SER A 71 18.80 -6.75 2.96
N ASN A 72 18.57 -5.78 3.86
CA ASN A 72 17.31 -5.61 4.58
C ASN A 72 16.19 -5.02 3.72
N ILE A 73 16.52 -4.42 2.57
CA ILE A 73 15.55 -3.90 1.62
C ILE A 73 15.00 -5.09 0.81
N LYS A 74 13.70 -5.37 0.95
CA LYS A 74 13.05 -6.53 0.31
C LYS A 74 12.67 -6.22 -1.14
N THR A 75 12.13 -5.02 -1.38
CA THR A 75 11.77 -4.48 -2.68
C THR A 75 13.06 -4.12 -3.43
N ARG A 76 13.54 -5.05 -4.27
CA ARG A 76 14.74 -4.84 -5.10
C ARG A 76 14.42 -4.10 -6.38
N ASP A 77 13.38 -3.27 -6.37
CA ASP A 77 12.88 -2.62 -7.58
C ASP A 77 13.68 -1.35 -7.87
N PHE A 78 14.02 -0.57 -6.83
CA PHE A 78 14.57 0.77 -7.03
C PHE A 78 15.73 1.13 -6.08
N TYR A 79 16.88 1.53 -6.64
CA TYR A 79 18.01 2.11 -5.91
C TYR A 79 18.43 3.47 -6.46
N LEU A 80 18.64 4.45 -5.59
CA LEU A 80 19.20 5.76 -5.95
C LEU A 80 20.49 6.05 -5.18
N GLY A 81 21.59 6.24 -5.91
CA GLY A 81 22.88 6.65 -5.34
C GLY A 81 23.11 8.17 -5.45
N GLU A 82 23.27 8.86 -4.34
CA GLU A 82 23.58 10.29 -4.27
C GLU A 82 25.07 10.55 -4.06
N PHE A 83 25.62 11.52 -4.80
CA PHE A 83 27.00 11.96 -4.67
C PHE A 83 27.23 13.40 -5.17
N HIS A 84 28.18 14.09 -4.56
CA HIS A 84 28.45 15.50 -4.83
C HIS A 84 29.31 15.73 -6.10
N TRP A 85 28.97 16.75 -6.90
CA TRP A 85 29.75 17.21 -8.06
C TRP A 85 30.44 18.55 -7.79
N GLY A 86 31.75 18.65 -8.01
CA GLY A 86 32.46 19.94 -7.97
C GLY A 86 33.54 20.10 -6.90
N LYS A 87 34.10 21.32 -6.82
CA LYS A 87 35.36 21.72 -6.14
C LYS A 87 35.32 21.69 -4.60
N GLY A 88 34.74 20.66 -3.99
CA GLY A 88 35.03 20.34 -2.58
C GLY A 88 36.50 19.97 -2.45
N ARG A 89 37.23 20.63 -1.52
CA ARG A 89 38.71 20.78 -1.42
C ARG A 89 39.60 19.53 -1.58
N LYS A 90 39.11 18.31 -1.80
CA LYS A 90 39.95 17.09 -1.96
C LYS A 90 39.51 16.01 -2.98
N ASN A 91 38.34 16.07 -3.66
CA ASN A 91 37.75 14.85 -4.28
C ASN A 91 37.58 14.79 -5.81
N HIS A 92 37.98 15.81 -6.60
CA HIS A 92 37.83 15.76 -8.06
C HIS A 92 38.51 14.57 -8.77
N LYS A 93 39.53 13.96 -8.15
CA LYS A 93 40.26 12.81 -8.71
C LYS A 93 39.54 11.46 -8.54
N VAL A 94 38.46 11.39 -7.76
CA VAL A 94 37.75 10.12 -7.48
C VAL A 94 36.62 9.88 -8.48
N HIS A 95 35.85 10.91 -8.85
CA HIS A 95 34.72 10.80 -9.79
C HIS A 95 35.11 10.95 -11.26
N SER A 96 36.38 11.21 -11.56
CA SER A 96 36.92 11.33 -12.92
C SER A 96 37.51 10.01 -13.46
N LYS A 97 37.51 8.94 -12.66
CA LYS A 97 37.94 7.60 -13.11
C LYS A 97 36.78 6.91 -13.84
N LYS A 98 37.09 6.17 -14.93
CA LYS A 98 36.11 5.31 -15.61
C LYS A 98 35.54 4.29 -14.60
N GLY A 99 34.22 4.31 -14.38
CA GLY A 99 33.51 3.41 -13.47
C GLY A 99 32.46 4.11 -12.61
N ALA A 100 31.36 3.40 -12.28
CA ALA A 100 30.30 3.87 -11.39
C ALA A 100 30.88 4.33 -10.04
N ALA A 101 30.38 5.45 -9.50
CA ALA A 101 30.76 5.85 -8.15
C ALA A 101 30.40 4.70 -7.18
N PRO A 102 31.23 4.39 -6.15
CA PRO A 102 31.02 3.19 -5.35
C PRO A 102 29.65 3.09 -4.67
N VAL A 103 29.03 4.24 -4.35
CA VAL A 103 27.66 4.29 -3.82
C VAL A 103 26.64 3.82 -4.86
N ILE A 104 26.79 4.23 -6.11
CA ILE A 104 25.91 3.85 -7.21
C ILE A 104 26.07 2.36 -7.53
N ASP A 105 27.31 1.87 -7.55
CA ASP A 105 27.60 0.46 -7.78
C ASP A 105 27.02 -0.46 -6.68
N ALA A 106 26.84 0.05 -5.47
CA ALA A 106 26.24 -0.71 -4.37
C ALA A 106 24.83 -1.22 -4.71
N GLY A 107 24.00 -0.41 -5.37
CA GLY A 107 22.66 -0.83 -5.82
C GLY A 107 22.73 -2.01 -6.79
N ARG A 108 23.53 -1.87 -7.86
CA ARG A 108 23.70 -2.91 -8.88
C ARG A 108 24.21 -4.21 -8.29
N ARG A 109 25.24 -4.16 -7.45
CA ARG A 109 25.81 -5.34 -6.78
C ARG A 109 24.82 -6.05 -5.85
N ASN A 110 23.86 -5.32 -5.30
CA ASN A 110 22.81 -5.85 -4.45
C ASN A 110 21.54 -6.21 -5.23
N GLY A 111 21.60 -6.31 -6.56
CA GLY A 111 20.52 -6.87 -7.37
C GLY A 111 19.29 -5.98 -7.50
N PHE A 112 19.42 -4.67 -7.31
CA PHE A 112 18.32 -3.74 -7.59
C PHE A 112 18.07 -3.63 -9.11
N LYS A 113 16.80 -3.61 -9.53
CA LYS A 113 16.40 -3.58 -10.94
C LYS A 113 16.66 -2.23 -11.58
N GLU A 114 16.13 -1.15 -10.98
CA GLU A 114 16.36 0.21 -11.46
C GLU A 114 17.54 0.87 -10.75
N GLN A 115 18.42 1.46 -11.54
CA GLN A 115 19.62 2.14 -11.05
C GLN A 115 19.56 3.63 -11.35
N TRP A 116 19.38 4.41 -10.30
CA TRP A 116 19.31 5.86 -10.37
C TRP A 116 20.51 6.50 -9.71
N CYS A 117 20.85 7.70 -10.16
CA CYS A 117 21.84 8.51 -9.50
C CYS A 117 21.37 9.96 -9.36
N MET A 118 21.61 10.53 -8.17
CA MET A 118 21.48 11.97 -7.94
C MET A 118 22.86 12.58 -7.83
N THR A 119 23.04 13.70 -8.52
CA THR A 119 24.20 14.54 -8.31
C THR A 119 23.83 16.01 -8.28
N TYR A 120 24.66 16.82 -7.63
CA TYR A 120 24.35 18.21 -7.34
C TYR A 120 25.63 19.05 -7.20
N ASP A 121 25.49 20.35 -7.45
CA ASP A 121 26.57 21.34 -7.32
C ASP A 121 26.10 22.45 -6.38
N GLU A 122 26.57 22.43 -5.13
CA GLU A 122 26.16 23.40 -4.10
C GLU A 122 26.52 24.85 -4.44
N SER A 123 27.45 25.07 -5.39
CA SER A 123 27.81 26.41 -5.84
C SER A 123 26.78 27.01 -6.81
N ARG A 124 25.89 26.19 -7.37
CA ARG A 124 24.84 26.64 -8.29
C ARG A 124 23.54 26.90 -7.55
N TYR A 125 22.74 27.79 -8.15
CA TYR A 125 21.45 28.19 -7.61
C TYR A 125 20.54 26.97 -7.41
N GLY A 126 20.14 26.74 -6.16
CA GLY A 126 19.27 25.65 -5.79
C GLY A 126 19.93 24.27 -5.76
N SER A 127 21.27 24.20 -5.73
CA SER A 127 22.06 22.95 -5.76
C SER A 127 21.87 22.12 -7.05
N THR A 128 21.62 22.78 -8.18
CA THR A 128 21.38 22.12 -9.49
C THR A 128 22.66 21.99 -10.32
N ILE A 129 22.81 20.93 -11.12
CA ILE A 129 23.91 20.82 -12.11
C ILE A 129 23.56 21.44 -13.48
N SER A 130 24.57 21.91 -14.23
CA SER A 130 24.39 22.56 -15.54
C SER A 130 24.15 21.54 -16.65
N LYS A 131 23.62 21.99 -17.80
CA LYS A 131 23.45 21.11 -18.97
C LYS A 131 24.75 20.43 -19.41
N GLU A 132 25.90 21.10 -19.33
CA GLU A 132 27.21 20.53 -19.66
C GLU A 132 27.59 19.44 -18.65
N GLN A 133 27.33 19.68 -17.37
CA GLN A 133 27.55 18.70 -16.32
C GLN A 133 26.64 17.47 -16.50
N ILE A 134 25.36 17.68 -16.83
CA ILE A 134 24.39 16.61 -17.13
C ILE A 134 24.87 15.75 -18.29
N ARG A 135 25.29 16.35 -19.41
CA ARG A 135 25.80 15.61 -20.58
C ARG A 135 27.01 14.76 -20.22
N LYS A 136 27.97 15.35 -19.51
CA LYS A 136 29.14 14.63 -19.03
C LYS A 136 28.77 13.45 -18.12
N TYR A 137 27.73 13.60 -17.29
CA TYR A 137 27.27 12.50 -16.45
C TYR A 137 26.63 11.36 -17.23
N ARG A 138 25.80 11.68 -18.24
CA ARG A 138 25.24 10.65 -19.12
C ARG A 138 26.32 9.91 -19.91
N GLU A 139 27.43 10.57 -20.27
CA GLU A 139 28.59 9.90 -20.88
C GLU A 139 29.30 8.95 -19.90
N LEU A 140 29.44 9.34 -18.62
CA LEU A 140 30.12 8.53 -17.60
C LEU A 140 29.26 7.37 -17.09
N TYR A 141 27.93 7.56 -17.03
CA TYR A 141 26.96 6.64 -16.43
C TYR A 141 25.77 6.38 -17.37
N PRO A 142 26.00 5.82 -18.57
CA PRO A 142 24.95 5.68 -19.59
C PRO A 142 23.81 4.75 -19.17
N ASP A 143 24.08 3.78 -18.29
CA ASP A 143 23.09 2.81 -17.80
C ASP A 143 22.23 3.33 -16.64
N TYR A 144 22.45 4.56 -16.19
CA TYR A 144 21.84 5.10 -14.98
C TYR A 144 20.87 6.22 -15.30
N LYS A 145 19.70 6.17 -14.67
CA LYS A 145 18.74 7.27 -14.71
C LYS A 145 19.24 8.42 -13.83
N LEU A 146 19.18 9.65 -14.33
CA LEU A 146 19.84 10.81 -13.73
C LEU A 146 18.85 11.85 -13.22
N ILE A 147 19.04 12.25 -11.97
CA ILE A 147 18.35 13.39 -11.36
C ILE A 147 19.34 14.39 -10.74
N THR A 148 18.86 15.60 -10.44
CA THR A 148 19.59 16.61 -9.65
C THR A 148 18.70 17.16 -8.55
N ASN A 149 19.32 17.74 -7.53
CA ASN A 149 18.62 18.45 -6.47
C ASN A 149 18.15 19.84 -6.94
N PHE A 150 16.94 20.21 -6.53
CA PHE A 150 16.34 21.53 -6.63
C PHE A 150 15.91 21.99 -5.24
N ARG A 151 16.49 23.11 -4.79
CA ARG A 151 15.96 23.86 -3.64
C ARG A 151 14.98 24.94 -4.06
N VAL A 152 14.92 25.31 -5.33
CA VAL A 152 13.90 26.21 -5.87
C VAL A 152 13.61 25.73 -7.28
N PHE A 153 12.41 25.20 -7.52
CA PHE A 153 11.98 24.82 -8.86
C PHE A 153 11.56 26.06 -9.65
N LYS A 154 12.05 26.17 -10.89
CA LYS A 154 11.72 27.24 -11.84
C LYS A 154 11.83 26.70 -13.25
N GLU A 155 10.73 26.21 -13.80
CA GLU A 155 10.69 25.56 -15.12
C GLU A 155 11.44 26.38 -16.18
N LYS A 156 11.06 27.65 -16.38
CA LYS A 156 11.67 28.53 -17.40
C LYS A 156 13.17 28.72 -17.23
N ARG A 157 13.67 28.74 -15.98
CA ARG A 157 15.10 28.92 -15.71
C ARG A 157 15.91 27.67 -16.02
N PHE A 158 15.32 26.50 -15.79
CA PHE A 158 16.00 25.20 -15.88
C PHE A 158 15.52 24.36 -17.07
N ALA A 159 14.81 24.95 -18.03
CA ALA A 159 14.16 24.23 -19.12
C ALA A 159 15.11 23.34 -19.93
N GLN A 160 16.39 23.71 -20.05
CA GLN A 160 17.40 22.90 -20.75
C GLN A 160 17.84 21.72 -19.89
N GLU A 161 18.13 21.95 -18.61
CA GLU A 161 18.47 20.90 -17.64
C GLU A 161 17.33 19.89 -17.47
N LEU A 162 16.10 20.37 -17.25
CA LEU A 162 14.91 19.55 -17.01
C LEU A 162 14.63 18.56 -18.15
N LYS A 163 14.82 18.99 -19.41
CA LYS A 163 14.69 18.10 -20.58
C LYS A 163 15.71 16.96 -20.60
N LEU A 164 16.88 17.17 -20.00
CA LEU A 164 17.98 16.21 -20.02
C LEU A 164 17.97 15.25 -18.82
N LEU A 165 17.08 15.44 -17.85
CA LEU A 165 16.99 14.60 -16.64
C LEU A 165 15.89 13.55 -16.79
N ASP A 166 16.02 12.44 -16.08
CA ASP A 166 15.01 11.36 -16.03
C ASP A 166 13.99 11.61 -14.90
N GLY A 167 14.33 12.52 -13.99
CA GLY A 167 13.52 12.94 -12.85
C GLY A 167 14.17 14.11 -12.12
N ILE A 168 13.56 14.56 -11.02
CA ILE A 168 14.07 15.66 -10.20
C ILE A 168 13.99 15.31 -8.72
N CYS A 169 14.93 15.83 -7.94
CA CYS A 169 14.83 15.85 -6.48
C CYS A 169 14.47 17.26 -6.05
N TYR A 170 13.49 17.40 -5.15
CA TYR A 170 13.14 18.66 -4.52
C TYR A 170 13.42 18.57 -3.03
N GLU A 171 14.46 19.28 -2.56
CA GLU A 171 14.87 19.31 -1.15
C GLU A 171 14.24 20.50 -0.41
N PHE A 172 13.46 20.24 0.64
CA PHE A 172 12.79 21.29 1.43
C PHE A 172 12.62 20.93 2.90
N SER A 173 12.48 21.96 3.75
CA SER A 173 12.16 21.75 5.17
C SER A 173 10.64 21.69 5.38
N VAL A 174 10.15 20.51 5.79
CA VAL A 174 8.74 20.27 6.12
C VAL A 174 8.23 21.06 7.32
N GLN A 175 9.11 21.67 8.13
CA GLN A 175 8.68 22.55 9.23
C GLN A 175 8.43 23.99 8.75
N LYS A 176 8.96 24.35 7.57
CA LYS A 176 8.96 25.70 7.04
C LYS A 176 8.17 25.82 5.74
N TYR A 177 7.38 24.80 5.36
CA TYR A 177 6.70 24.80 4.06
C TYR A 177 5.59 25.86 3.91
N LYS A 178 5.11 26.37 5.04
CA LYS A 178 4.20 27.52 5.13
C LYS A 178 4.93 28.86 5.34
N GLN A 179 6.26 28.84 5.44
CA GLN A 179 7.09 29.99 5.77
C GLN A 179 7.97 30.39 4.57
N ARG A 180 8.41 31.66 4.53
CA ARG A 180 9.44 32.10 3.58
C ARG A 180 10.82 31.65 4.10
N SER A 181 11.55 30.85 3.32
CA SER A 181 12.94 30.50 3.62
C SER A 181 13.85 31.72 3.52
N GLY A 182 14.74 31.89 4.51
CA GLY A 182 15.73 32.97 4.55
C GLY A 182 16.95 32.76 3.64
N HIS A 183 17.26 31.52 3.24
CA HIS A 183 18.38 31.21 2.35
C HIS A 183 17.99 31.24 0.86
N HIS A 184 16.78 30.76 0.54
CA HIS A 184 16.24 30.74 -0.81
C HIS A 184 14.74 31.08 -0.77
N PRO A 185 14.35 32.32 -1.11
CA PRO A 185 12.94 32.71 -1.12
C PRO A 185 12.13 31.78 -2.03
N GLY A 186 11.18 31.04 -1.45
CA GLY A 186 10.32 30.12 -2.18
C GLY A 186 10.70 28.64 -2.09
N GLN A 187 11.86 28.28 -1.53
CA GLN A 187 12.27 26.86 -1.43
C GLN A 187 11.21 25.98 -0.78
N THR A 188 10.66 26.44 0.33
CA THR A 188 9.80 25.62 1.17
C THR A 188 8.32 25.79 0.81
N LYS A 189 7.93 26.80 0.01
CA LYS A 189 6.51 27.09 -0.24
C LYS A 189 5.78 25.89 -0.85
N LEU A 190 4.63 25.53 -0.25
CA LEU A 190 3.76 24.45 -0.74
C LEU A 190 3.43 24.59 -2.24
N GLU A 191 3.04 25.80 -2.68
CA GLU A 191 2.73 26.12 -4.08
C GLU A 191 3.85 25.70 -5.03
N ASN A 192 5.11 25.96 -4.67
CA ASN A 192 6.26 25.63 -5.51
C ASN A 192 6.58 24.14 -5.49
N ILE A 193 6.26 23.44 -4.39
CA ILE A 193 6.40 21.99 -4.29
C ILE A 193 5.34 21.33 -5.18
N ALA A 194 4.08 21.78 -5.08
CA ALA A 194 2.97 21.31 -5.91
C ALA A 194 3.25 21.55 -7.40
N GLU A 195 3.71 22.75 -7.79
CA GLU A 195 4.10 23.08 -9.17
C GLU A 195 5.18 22.10 -9.70
N ALA A 196 6.17 21.74 -8.87
CA ALA A 196 7.19 20.78 -9.26
C ALA A 196 6.63 19.36 -9.44
N VAL A 197 5.65 18.96 -8.60
CA VAL A 197 4.97 17.66 -8.70
C VAL A 197 4.15 17.58 -9.98
N GLU A 198 3.26 18.55 -10.22
CA GLU A 198 2.43 18.63 -11.43
C GLU A 198 3.31 18.58 -12.68
N TRP A 199 4.37 19.41 -12.72
CA TRP A 199 5.31 19.40 -13.83
C TRP A 199 5.95 18.03 -14.05
N ALA A 200 6.41 17.36 -13.00
CA ALA A 200 7.09 16.08 -13.13
C ALA A 200 6.14 15.01 -13.68
N VAL A 201 4.91 14.94 -13.15
CA VAL A 201 3.89 13.99 -13.58
C VAL A 201 3.47 14.24 -15.04
N ASP A 202 3.16 15.48 -15.41
CA ASP A 202 2.78 15.84 -16.79
C ASP A 202 3.85 15.48 -17.83
N HIS A 203 5.11 15.44 -17.41
CA HIS A 203 6.26 15.13 -18.27
C HIS A 203 6.76 13.69 -18.15
N ASN A 204 6.05 12.82 -17.43
CA ASN A 204 6.45 11.43 -17.14
C ASN A 204 7.87 11.35 -16.53
N LYS A 205 8.12 12.17 -15.51
CA LYS A 205 9.38 12.27 -14.78
C LYS A 205 9.14 11.90 -13.32
N LYS A 206 10.04 11.11 -12.73
CA LYS A 206 10.03 10.88 -11.27
C LYS A 206 10.34 12.17 -10.51
N ILE A 207 9.58 12.45 -9.45
CA ILE A 207 9.90 13.50 -8.48
C ILE A 207 10.14 12.91 -7.10
N PHE A 208 11.30 13.24 -6.54
CA PHE A 208 11.69 12.85 -5.20
C PHE A 208 11.60 14.05 -4.27
N LEU A 209 10.59 14.04 -3.40
CA LEU A 209 10.44 15.02 -2.34
C LEU A 209 11.36 14.64 -1.19
N LEU A 210 12.59 15.18 -1.20
CA LEU A 210 13.59 14.94 -0.18
C LEU A 210 13.31 15.79 1.06
N ILE A 211 12.95 15.11 2.14
CA ILE A 211 12.54 15.72 3.41
C ILE A 211 13.67 15.52 4.44
N PRO A 212 14.64 16.44 4.56
CA PRO A 212 15.64 16.43 5.62
C PRO A 212 14.99 16.49 7.01
N PRO A 213 15.60 15.85 8.03
CA PRO A 213 15.14 15.95 9.40
C PRO A 213 15.25 17.39 9.89
N GLY A 214 14.34 17.77 10.80
CA GLY A 214 14.36 19.07 11.46
C GLY A 214 15.71 19.31 12.15
N ARG A 215 16.33 20.48 11.88
CA ARG A 215 17.64 20.88 12.42
C ARG A 215 17.57 21.63 13.75
N GLU A 216 16.37 21.80 14.33
CA GLU A 216 16.14 22.78 15.41
C GLU A 216 15.40 22.17 16.60
N ALA A 217 16.11 21.56 17.58
CA ALA A 217 15.89 21.76 19.04
C ALA A 217 16.55 20.67 19.93
N PRO A 218 17.02 21.04 21.15
CA PRO A 218 17.55 20.11 22.14
C PRO A 218 16.48 19.17 22.74
N PRO A 219 16.91 18.03 23.33
CA PRO A 219 16.06 16.87 23.59
C PRO A 219 15.26 17.03 24.89
N ALA A 220 13.96 17.35 24.78
CA ALA A 220 12.99 17.00 25.82
C ALA A 220 11.52 16.92 25.38
N LYS A 221 11.05 17.63 24.34
CA LYS A 221 9.61 17.62 24.00
C LYS A 221 9.35 17.96 22.54
N ASP A 222 9.51 17.02 21.60
CA ASP A 222 9.14 17.36 20.23
C ASP A 222 8.43 16.27 19.41
N ARG A 223 7.08 16.29 19.43
CA ARG A 223 6.20 15.63 18.45
C ARG A 223 6.04 16.44 17.15
N ARG A 224 6.63 17.64 17.04
CA ARG A 224 6.35 18.62 15.96
C ARG A 224 6.84 18.17 14.60
N TYR A 225 7.92 17.38 14.48
CA TYR A 225 8.41 16.98 13.14
C TYR A 225 7.50 15.96 12.46
N ILE A 226 7.10 14.89 13.17
CA ILE A 226 6.11 13.92 12.65
C ILE A 226 4.79 14.65 12.36
N ASN A 227 4.29 15.46 13.30
CA ASN A 227 3.08 16.25 13.06
C ASN A 227 3.23 17.22 11.87
N ALA A 228 4.42 17.77 11.64
CA ALA A 228 4.68 18.62 10.49
C ALA A 228 4.64 17.82 9.18
N ILE A 229 5.16 16.59 9.16
CA ILE A 229 5.02 15.69 8.02
C ILE A 229 3.56 15.30 7.79
N MET A 230 2.82 14.96 8.83
CA MET A 230 1.38 14.65 8.74
C MET A 230 0.61 15.83 8.14
N GLN A 231 0.87 17.03 8.65
CA GLN A 231 0.20 18.22 8.15
C GLN A 231 0.63 18.56 6.72
N PHE A 232 1.91 18.38 6.39
CA PHE A 232 2.41 18.59 5.04
C PHE A 232 1.79 17.60 4.04
N GLU A 233 1.70 16.31 4.39
CA GLU A 233 1.09 15.30 3.55
C GLU A 233 -0.37 15.67 3.26
N LYS A 234 -1.14 15.99 4.30
CA LYS A 234 -2.52 16.49 4.16
C LYS A 234 -2.59 17.71 3.25
N ASP A 235 -1.75 18.71 3.50
CA ASP A 235 -1.80 19.96 2.75
C ASP A 235 -1.35 19.77 1.29
N LEU A 236 -0.38 18.88 1.04
CA LEU A 236 0.06 18.51 -0.29
C LEU A 236 -1.08 17.82 -1.05
N LYS A 237 -1.78 16.89 -0.39
CA LYS A 237 -2.97 16.23 -0.93
C LYS A 237 -4.07 17.24 -1.27
N ASP A 238 -4.35 18.17 -0.36
CA ASP A 238 -5.37 19.20 -0.56
C ASP A 238 -4.97 20.21 -1.66
N SER A 239 -3.67 20.35 -1.96
CA SER A 239 -3.15 21.27 -2.97
C SER A 239 -3.06 20.70 -4.39
N LEU A 240 -3.15 19.37 -4.55
CA LEU A 240 -2.97 18.68 -5.82
C LEU A 240 -4.28 18.02 -6.27
N GLN A 241 -4.50 17.92 -7.59
CA GLN A 241 -5.54 17.03 -8.10
C GLN A 241 -5.20 15.55 -7.82
N PRO A 242 -6.20 14.66 -7.68
CA PRO A 242 -5.97 13.26 -7.33
C PRO A 242 -4.99 12.53 -8.24
N GLU A 243 -4.96 12.81 -9.55
CA GLU A 243 -4.05 12.21 -10.52
C GLU A 243 -2.57 12.53 -10.26
N TYR A 244 -2.27 13.70 -9.69
CA TYR A 244 -0.89 14.11 -9.39
C TYR A 244 -0.41 13.51 -8.07
N TYR A 245 -1.24 13.59 -7.04
CA TYR A 245 -0.92 13.07 -5.71
C TYR A 245 -0.86 11.53 -5.70
N ASN A 246 -1.70 10.87 -6.50
CA ASN A 246 -1.72 9.41 -6.63
C ASN A 246 -0.81 8.89 -7.75
N SER A 247 0.08 9.72 -8.30
CA SER A 247 0.98 9.28 -9.35
C SER A 247 2.10 8.40 -8.80
N ASP A 248 2.40 7.29 -9.48
CA ASP A 248 3.61 6.50 -9.26
C ASP A 248 4.90 7.33 -9.48
N GLU A 249 4.78 8.49 -10.14
CA GLU A 249 5.90 9.41 -10.35
C GLU A 249 6.28 10.21 -9.09
N LEU A 250 5.36 10.33 -8.11
CA LEU A 250 5.59 11.03 -6.86
C LEU A 250 6.22 10.10 -5.82
N ILE A 251 7.38 10.52 -5.29
CA ILE A 251 8.14 9.75 -4.31
C ILE A 251 8.46 10.63 -3.10
N LEU A 252 8.02 10.21 -1.91
CA LEU A 252 8.41 10.85 -0.65
C LEU A 252 9.68 10.21 -0.09
N VAL A 253 10.67 11.04 0.25
CA VAL A 253 11.98 10.59 0.73
C VAL A 253 12.30 11.22 2.10
N PRO A 254 11.73 10.69 3.21
CA PRO A 254 12.12 11.12 4.55
C PRO A 254 13.58 10.73 4.85
N ALA A 255 14.39 11.69 5.28
CA ALA A 255 15.81 11.45 5.51
C ALA A 255 16.18 11.12 6.96
N ALA A 256 17.00 10.08 7.13
CA ALA A 256 17.35 9.50 8.43
C ALA A 256 18.52 10.19 9.19
N TYR A 257 18.91 11.43 8.87
CA TYR A 257 20.19 12.01 9.34
C TYR A 257 20.30 12.34 10.85
N ASN A 258 19.21 12.38 11.63
CA ASN A 258 19.24 12.90 13.01
C ASN A 258 19.30 11.82 14.12
N CYS A 259 20.03 10.73 13.90
CA CYS A 259 20.22 9.69 14.92
C CYS A 259 21.33 10.03 15.95
N ILE A 260 22.12 11.08 15.70
CA ILE A 260 23.34 11.39 16.46
C ILE A 260 23.05 12.07 17.82
N GLU A 261 22.03 12.94 17.89
CA GLU A 261 21.71 13.69 19.11
C GLU A 261 20.74 12.96 20.04
N ASN A 262 20.05 11.91 19.55
CA ASN A 262 19.12 11.09 20.32
C ASN A 262 19.59 9.63 20.34
N LYS A 263 20.28 9.23 21.42
CA LYS A 263 20.97 7.92 21.54
C LYS A 263 20.09 6.72 21.17
N LEU A 264 20.52 5.94 20.17
CA LEU A 264 20.07 4.57 19.88
C LEU A 264 20.88 3.55 20.68
N ARG A 265 20.53 3.34 21.95
CA ARG A 265 21.01 2.17 22.71
C ARG A 265 19.86 1.56 23.50
N ASN A 266 19.36 0.42 23.03
CA ASN A 266 18.28 -0.40 23.58
C ASN A 266 16.86 0.04 23.20
N VAL A 267 16.40 -0.37 22.02
CA VAL A 267 14.95 -0.40 21.72
C VAL A 267 14.54 -1.86 21.85
N PRO A 268 13.83 -2.27 22.92
CA PRO A 268 12.37 -2.06 23.06
C PRO A 268 11.96 -1.73 24.54
N ALA A 269 10.71 -1.45 24.93
CA ALA A 269 9.44 -1.91 24.37
C ALA A 269 8.24 -0.96 24.52
N GLU A 270 8.36 0.20 25.19
CA GLU A 270 7.14 0.88 25.69
C GLU A 270 7.08 2.39 25.40
N LYS A 271 8.07 2.96 24.69
CA LYS A 271 8.30 4.42 24.62
C LYS A 271 8.41 5.04 23.20
N ASN A 272 8.10 4.27 22.16
CA ASN A 272 8.09 4.65 20.73
C ASN A 272 6.66 4.56 20.12
N SER A 273 5.61 4.70 20.93
CA SER A 273 4.33 3.96 20.84
C SER A 273 3.48 4.05 19.54
N GLU A 274 3.94 4.70 18.48
CA GLU A 274 3.52 4.42 17.09
C GLU A 274 4.62 4.83 16.09
N TYR A 275 5.18 6.07 16.19
CA TYR A 275 6.25 6.58 15.31
C TYR A 275 7.28 7.46 16.05
N ALA A 276 8.57 7.14 15.96
CA ALA A 276 9.64 7.92 16.60
C ALA A 276 9.88 9.28 15.90
N ASN A 277 10.34 10.31 16.63
CA ASN A 277 10.74 11.59 16.02
C ASN A 277 12.13 11.50 15.37
N THR A 278 12.22 10.74 14.30
CA THR A 278 13.41 10.56 13.47
C THR A 278 12.95 10.45 12.01
N GLY A 279 13.88 10.55 11.05
CA GLY A 279 13.55 10.21 9.65
C GLY A 279 13.01 8.78 9.51
N MET A 280 13.45 7.86 10.36
CA MET A 280 12.95 6.48 10.40
C MET A 280 11.49 6.40 10.86
N GLY A 281 11.12 7.09 11.94
CA GLY A 281 9.72 7.11 12.39
C GLY A 281 8.81 7.87 11.43
N ALA A 282 9.32 8.90 10.74
CA ALA A 282 8.63 9.55 9.64
C ALA A 282 8.36 8.59 8.47
N ALA A 283 9.36 7.78 8.11
CA ALA A 283 9.19 6.77 7.07
C ALA A 283 8.19 5.69 7.48
N LEU A 284 8.27 5.18 8.71
CA LEU A 284 7.30 4.21 9.23
C LEU A 284 5.88 4.79 9.23
N TYR A 285 5.71 6.06 9.60
CA TYR A 285 4.42 6.75 9.49
C TYR A 285 3.90 6.81 8.05
N LEU A 286 4.72 7.26 7.10
CA LEU A 286 4.29 7.36 5.70
C LEU A 286 3.96 6.00 5.10
N ILE A 287 4.70 4.96 5.47
CA ILE A 287 4.47 3.57 5.08
C ILE A 287 3.17 3.03 5.72
N ASP A 288 2.88 3.35 6.97
CA ASP A 288 1.63 2.95 7.64
C ASP A 288 0.42 3.74 7.13
N ALA A 289 0.59 5.02 6.83
CA ALA A 289 -0.42 5.85 6.19
C ALA A 289 -0.77 5.34 4.79
N LYS A 290 0.25 4.90 4.02
CA LYS A 290 0.08 4.15 2.78
C LYS A 290 -0.58 2.79 3.01
N GLY A 291 -0.17 2.08 4.06
CA GLY A 291 -0.53 0.70 4.39
C GLY A 291 -1.85 0.50 5.13
N LYS A 292 -2.68 1.54 5.33
CA LYS A 292 -4.11 1.34 5.61
C LYS A 292 -4.85 1.12 4.29
N GLU A 293 -4.41 0.13 3.52
CA GLU A 293 -5.22 -0.41 2.42
C GLU A 293 -6.48 -0.99 3.05
N GLN A 294 -7.60 -0.32 2.85
CA GLN A 294 -8.90 -0.89 3.13
C GLN A 294 -9.41 -1.50 1.83
N PRO A 295 -10.17 -2.61 1.89
CA PRO A 295 -10.98 -3.06 0.77
C PRO A 295 -11.78 -1.89 0.19
N ALA A 296 -12.19 -2.01 -1.07
CA ALA A 296 -12.85 -0.93 -1.77
C ALA A 296 -14.04 -0.38 -0.97
N ASN A 297 -14.20 0.95 -0.91
CA ASN A 297 -15.36 1.52 -0.23
C ASN A 297 -16.65 1.04 -0.95
N PRO A 298 -17.61 0.40 -0.25
CA PRO A 298 -18.86 -0.05 -0.87
C PRO A 298 -19.63 1.06 -1.59
N ALA A 299 -19.52 2.31 -1.13
CA ALA A 299 -20.18 3.45 -1.75
C ALA A 299 -19.70 3.72 -3.19
N ASP A 300 -18.41 3.53 -3.45
CA ASP A 300 -17.78 3.88 -4.72
C ASP A 300 -17.67 2.67 -5.64
N TYR A 301 -17.23 1.52 -5.12
CA TYR A 301 -16.92 0.34 -5.92
C TYR A 301 -18.15 -0.33 -6.56
N PHE A 302 -19.31 -0.25 -5.88
CA PHE A 302 -20.57 -0.88 -6.31
C PHE A 302 -21.62 0.10 -6.84
N ASN A 303 -21.28 1.39 -7.01
CA ASN A 303 -22.26 2.41 -7.38
C ASN A 303 -22.95 2.10 -8.73
N ASN A 304 -22.20 1.59 -9.71
CA ASN A 304 -22.73 1.19 -11.01
C ASN A 304 -23.73 0.03 -10.89
N ILE A 305 -23.42 -0.99 -10.09
CA ILE A 305 -24.31 -2.13 -9.84
C ILE A 305 -25.57 -1.68 -9.10
N ARG A 306 -25.44 -0.89 -8.03
CA ARG A 306 -26.60 -0.35 -7.28
C ARG A 306 -27.49 0.52 -8.16
N THR A 307 -26.89 1.30 -9.06
CA THR A 307 -27.62 2.10 -10.05
C THR A 307 -28.41 1.21 -10.99
N GLU A 308 -27.80 0.17 -11.53
CA GLU A 308 -28.46 -0.80 -12.41
C GLU A 308 -29.63 -1.50 -11.71
N LEU A 309 -29.44 -1.95 -10.45
CA LEU A 309 -30.48 -2.62 -9.66
C LEU A 309 -31.70 -1.72 -9.34
N ARG A 310 -31.56 -0.39 -9.42
CA ARG A 310 -32.67 0.55 -9.20
C ARG A 310 -33.49 0.82 -10.45
N LYS A 311 -32.98 0.48 -11.63
CA LYS A 311 -33.70 0.72 -12.89
C LYS A 311 -34.99 -0.08 -12.92
N LYS A 312 -36.00 0.50 -13.55
CA LYS A 312 -37.31 -0.11 -13.76
C LYS A 312 -37.47 -0.47 -15.23
N TRP A 313 -38.37 -1.38 -15.53
CA TRP A 313 -38.77 -1.63 -16.92
C TRP A 313 -39.30 -0.33 -17.56
N PRO A 314 -38.95 -0.03 -18.84
CA PRO A 314 -38.19 -0.89 -19.77
C PRO A 314 -36.66 -0.75 -19.72
N ASP A 315 -36.11 0.07 -18.82
CA ASP A 315 -34.69 0.43 -18.81
C ASP A 315 -33.79 -0.53 -18.00
N ASN A 316 -34.38 -1.52 -17.32
CA ASN A 316 -33.63 -2.51 -16.55
C ASN A 316 -33.11 -3.64 -17.45
N ARG A 317 -31.89 -4.12 -17.16
CA ARG A 317 -31.40 -5.40 -17.70
C ARG A 317 -31.24 -6.44 -16.60
N THR A 318 -30.94 -7.67 -17.02
CA THR A 318 -30.56 -8.74 -16.10
C THR A 318 -29.17 -8.46 -15.50
N VAL A 319 -29.03 -8.66 -14.19
CA VAL A 319 -27.77 -8.65 -13.45
C VAL A 319 -27.43 -10.07 -13.01
N ASN A 320 -26.24 -10.57 -13.36
CA ASN A 320 -25.76 -11.91 -13.03
C ASN A 320 -24.85 -11.88 -11.80
N LEU A 321 -25.30 -12.51 -10.72
CA LEU A 321 -24.56 -12.68 -9.46
C LEU A 321 -24.08 -14.13 -9.38
N VAL A 322 -22.77 -14.34 -9.41
CA VAL A 322 -22.18 -15.68 -9.52
C VAL A 322 -21.39 -16.02 -8.26
N PHE A 323 -21.78 -17.09 -7.59
CA PHE A 323 -21.14 -17.63 -6.39
C PHE A 323 -20.26 -18.83 -6.78
N HIS A 324 -18.95 -18.63 -6.71
CA HIS A 324 -17.95 -19.65 -7.02
C HIS A 324 -17.27 -20.11 -5.72
N GLY A 325 -17.28 -21.42 -5.47
CA GLY A 325 -16.85 -21.91 -4.16
C GLY A 325 -17.08 -23.38 -3.94
N HIS A 326 -17.27 -23.75 -2.68
CA HIS A 326 -17.37 -25.15 -2.26
C HIS A 326 -18.77 -25.57 -1.77
N SER A 327 -18.85 -26.54 -0.85
CA SER A 327 -20.12 -27.11 -0.37
C SER A 327 -21.08 -26.11 0.29
N VAL A 328 -20.56 -25.08 0.96
CA VAL A 328 -21.38 -24.10 1.70
C VAL A 328 -22.32 -23.30 0.77
N PRO A 329 -21.85 -22.60 -0.28
CA PRO A 329 -22.73 -21.91 -1.23
C PRO A 329 -23.70 -22.83 -1.98
N SER A 330 -23.35 -24.10 -2.18
CA SER A 330 -24.27 -25.10 -2.76
C SER A 330 -25.43 -25.47 -1.82
N GLY A 331 -25.30 -25.17 -0.52
CA GLY A 331 -26.30 -25.48 0.50
C GLY A 331 -26.19 -26.89 1.08
N TYR A 332 -24.99 -27.45 1.23
CA TYR A 332 -24.81 -28.66 2.03
C TYR A 332 -24.98 -28.34 3.52
N PHE A 333 -25.92 -29.03 4.18
CA PHE A 333 -26.21 -28.86 5.61
C PHE A 333 -25.80 -30.11 6.38
N ASP A 334 -26.34 -31.26 5.99
CA ASP A 334 -26.17 -32.55 6.65
C ASP A 334 -26.03 -33.61 5.56
N THR A 335 -24.82 -33.72 4.97
CA THR A 335 -24.51 -34.62 3.86
C THR A 335 -25.15 -36.01 4.05
N PRO A 336 -25.87 -36.54 3.05
CA PRO A 336 -25.96 -36.05 1.66
C PRO A 336 -27.02 -34.97 1.41
N ASN A 337 -27.74 -34.49 2.43
CA ASN A 337 -28.84 -33.54 2.26
C ASN A 337 -28.35 -32.13 1.86
N VAL A 338 -28.86 -31.64 0.72
CA VAL A 338 -28.58 -30.29 0.19
C VAL A 338 -29.87 -29.46 0.25
N ARG A 339 -29.79 -28.27 0.83
CA ARG A 339 -30.91 -27.34 1.07
C ARG A 339 -30.60 -25.97 0.45
N PRO A 340 -30.57 -25.85 -0.89
CA PRO A 340 -30.07 -24.65 -1.56
C PRO A 340 -30.89 -23.40 -1.22
N PHE A 341 -32.20 -23.50 -1.04
CA PHE A 341 -33.06 -22.36 -0.67
C PHE A 341 -32.80 -21.79 0.73
N LYS A 342 -32.10 -22.55 1.59
CA LYS A 342 -31.69 -22.11 2.93
C LYS A 342 -30.23 -21.65 2.99
N SER A 343 -29.52 -21.71 1.87
CA SER A 343 -28.12 -21.29 1.78
C SER A 343 -27.98 -19.79 1.56
N TYR A 344 -26.84 -19.23 1.94
CA TYR A 344 -26.61 -17.79 1.91
C TYR A 344 -26.83 -17.17 0.53
N PRO A 345 -26.49 -17.79 -0.63
CA PRO A 345 -26.79 -17.18 -1.93
C PRO A 345 -28.29 -16.96 -2.16
N ARG A 346 -29.15 -17.87 -1.68
CA ARG A 346 -30.61 -17.77 -1.85
C ARG A 346 -31.27 -16.89 -0.81
N LEU A 347 -30.76 -16.88 0.43
CA LEU A 347 -31.20 -15.93 1.46
C LEU A 347 -30.85 -14.49 1.05
N PHE A 348 -29.61 -14.26 0.60
CA PHE A 348 -29.18 -12.98 0.04
C PHE A 348 -30.04 -12.59 -1.17
N PHE A 349 -30.34 -13.52 -2.08
CA PHE A 349 -31.21 -13.21 -3.23
C PHE A 349 -32.57 -12.68 -2.80
N LYS A 350 -33.18 -13.30 -1.78
CA LYS A 350 -34.46 -12.85 -1.21
C LYS A 350 -34.35 -11.42 -0.68
N MET A 351 -33.34 -11.14 0.15
CA MET A 351 -33.08 -9.79 0.71
C MET A 351 -32.84 -8.75 -0.39
N LEU A 352 -32.05 -9.11 -1.40
CA LEU A 352 -31.76 -8.25 -2.54
C LEU A 352 -33.03 -7.91 -3.32
N LYS A 353 -33.92 -8.89 -3.53
CA LYS A 353 -35.21 -8.68 -4.22
C LYS A 353 -36.19 -7.86 -3.40
N GLU A 354 -36.16 -7.96 -2.08
CA GLU A 354 -36.94 -7.09 -1.19
C GLU A 354 -36.44 -5.63 -1.27
N LYS A 355 -35.12 -5.41 -1.32
CA LYS A 355 -34.53 -4.07 -1.47
C LYS A 355 -34.68 -3.47 -2.87
N TYR A 356 -34.57 -4.31 -3.91
CA TYR A 356 -34.61 -3.93 -5.32
C TYR A 356 -35.71 -4.70 -6.07
N PRO A 357 -36.99 -4.35 -5.85
CA PRO A 357 -38.13 -5.12 -6.37
C PRO A 357 -38.20 -5.17 -7.89
N TYR A 358 -37.68 -4.15 -8.59
CA TYR A 358 -37.71 -4.06 -10.06
C TYR A 358 -36.49 -4.68 -10.76
N ALA A 359 -35.41 -5.01 -10.03
CA ALA A 359 -34.22 -5.59 -10.62
C ALA A 359 -34.50 -6.99 -11.18
N VAL A 360 -34.05 -7.29 -12.40
CA VAL A 360 -34.01 -8.66 -12.91
C VAL A 360 -32.65 -9.24 -12.54
N VAL A 361 -32.62 -10.26 -11.68
CA VAL A 361 -31.35 -10.77 -11.12
C VAL A 361 -31.30 -12.28 -11.26
N ASN A 362 -30.17 -12.79 -11.74
CA ASN A 362 -29.81 -14.20 -11.66
C ASN A 362 -28.86 -14.40 -10.49
N VAL A 363 -29.13 -15.42 -9.67
CA VAL A 363 -28.17 -15.95 -8.69
C VAL A 363 -27.76 -17.35 -9.12
N ILE A 364 -26.50 -17.46 -9.54
CA ILE A 364 -25.89 -18.64 -10.13
C ILE A 364 -24.85 -19.17 -9.16
N THR A 365 -24.89 -20.47 -8.88
CA THR A 365 -23.91 -21.14 -8.01
C THR A 365 -23.12 -22.11 -8.87
N THR A 366 -21.82 -21.91 -8.97
CA THR A 366 -20.91 -22.77 -9.75
C THR A 366 -20.09 -23.69 -8.83
N SER A 367 -20.47 -23.77 -7.57
CA SER A 367 -19.71 -24.38 -6.49
C SER A 367 -19.78 -25.91 -6.47
N ILE A 368 -18.66 -26.56 -6.11
CA ILE A 368 -18.55 -28.02 -6.02
C ILE A 368 -18.21 -28.44 -4.59
N GLY A 369 -18.96 -29.40 -4.05
CA GLY A 369 -18.75 -29.89 -2.68
C GLY A 369 -17.34 -30.47 -2.47
N GLY A 370 -16.67 -30.05 -1.40
CA GLY A 370 -15.31 -30.51 -1.05
C GLY A 370 -14.17 -29.90 -1.88
N GLU A 371 -14.48 -29.05 -2.85
CA GLU A 371 -13.49 -28.40 -3.71
C GLU A 371 -12.67 -27.33 -2.96
N LYS A 372 -11.42 -27.10 -3.38
CA LYS A 372 -10.53 -26.01 -2.94
C LYS A 372 -10.26 -25.07 -4.12
N ALA A 373 -9.76 -23.88 -3.84
CA ALA A 373 -9.52 -22.86 -4.86
C ALA A 373 -8.56 -23.35 -5.97
N VAL A 374 -7.60 -24.21 -5.63
CA VAL A 374 -6.63 -24.78 -6.58
C VAL A 374 -7.26 -25.70 -7.63
N GLU A 375 -8.43 -26.27 -7.35
CA GLU A 375 -9.23 -26.98 -8.35
C GLU A 375 -10.20 -26.02 -9.06
N GLY A 376 -10.87 -25.13 -8.31
CA GLY A 376 -11.82 -24.16 -8.86
C GLY A 376 -11.23 -23.23 -9.93
N VAL A 377 -10.00 -22.75 -9.73
CA VAL A 377 -9.31 -21.88 -10.70
C VAL A 377 -9.14 -22.54 -12.08
N LYS A 378 -8.99 -23.87 -12.13
CA LYS A 378 -8.76 -24.61 -13.39
C LYS A 378 -9.97 -24.62 -14.31
N ARG A 379 -11.17 -24.52 -13.74
CA ARG A 379 -12.45 -24.50 -14.47
C ARG A 379 -13.06 -23.11 -14.54
N PHE A 380 -12.36 -22.08 -14.07
CA PHE A 380 -12.87 -20.73 -13.90
C PHE A 380 -13.43 -20.13 -15.20
N GLU A 381 -12.70 -20.27 -16.31
CA GLU A 381 -13.16 -19.74 -17.61
C GLU A 381 -14.42 -20.45 -18.10
N GLY A 382 -14.42 -21.78 -18.08
CA GLY A 382 -15.51 -22.61 -18.61
C GLY A 382 -16.77 -22.60 -17.76
N ASP A 383 -16.63 -22.49 -16.44
CA ASP A 383 -17.75 -22.65 -15.49
C ASP A 383 -18.17 -21.34 -14.83
N VAL A 384 -17.35 -20.28 -14.86
CA VAL A 384 -17.66 -19.00 -14.20
C VAL A 384 -17.81 -17.88 -15.22
N LEU A 385 -16.77 -17.64 -16.03
CA LEU A 385 -16.78 -16.52 -16.97
C LEU A 385 -17.82 -16.70 -18.08
N CYS A 386 -18.15 -17.95 -18.44
CA CYS A 386 -19.21 -18.27 -19.40
C CYS A 386 -20.59 -17.69 -19.01
N HIS A 387 -20.83 -17.46 -17.72
CA HIS A 387 -22.07 -16.88 -17.20
C HIS A 387 -22.12 -15.35 -17.30
N ARG A 388 -21.03 -14.69 -17.74
CA ARG A 388 -20.88 -13.24 -17.79
C ARG A 388 -21.32 -12.58 -16.48
N PRO A 389 -20.60 -12.82 -15.36
CA PRO A 389 -20.94 -12.25 -14.07
C PRO A 389 -20.88 -10.71 -14.12
N ASP A 390 -21.88 -10.05 -13.56
CA ASP A 390 -21.74 -8.64 -13.17
C ASP A 390 -21.01 -8.52 -11.83
N VAL A 391 -21.29 -9.49 -10.95
CA VAL A 391 -20.64 -9.62 -9.64
C VAL A 391 -20.24 -11.08 -9.41
N LEU A 392 -18.99 -11.29 -9.03
CA LEU A 392 -18.42 -12.58 -8.67
C LEU A 392 -18.12 -12.64 -7.17
N PHE A 393 -18.60 -13.70 -6.52
CA PHE A 393 -18.29 -14.04 -5.13
C PHE A 393 -17.38 -15.26 -5.09
N ILE A 394 -16.27 -15.19 -4.35
CA ILE A 394 -15.29 -16.29 -4.22
C ILE A 394 -15.27 -16.79 -2.76
N ASP A 395 -15.56 -18.08 -2.56
CA ASP A 395 -15.71 -18.72 -1.25
C ASP A 395 -15.11 -20.16 -1.22
N TYR A 396 -13.83 -20.26 -0.88
CA TYR A 396 -13.09 -21.53 -0.79
C TYR A 396 -12.36 -21.77 0.54
N ALA A 397 -12.25 -20.74 1.40
CA ALA A 397 -11.30 -20.74 2.51
C ALA A 397 -11.50 -21.90 3.51
N LEU A 398 -12.72 -22.39 3.68
CA LEU A 398 -13.00 -23.50 4.59
C LEU A 398 -12.29 -24.79 4.14
N ASN A 399 -12.19 -25.06 2.85
CA ASN A 399 -11.50 -26.27 2.35
C ASN A 399 -10.01 -26.02 2.07
N ASP A 400 -9.67 -24.79 1.70
CA ASP A 400 -8.32 -24.33 1.36
C ASP A 400 -7.29 -24.55 2.46
N ARG A 401 -7.72 -24.68 3.72
CA ARG A 401 -6.86 -25.09 4.85
C ARG A 401 -6.01 -26.32 4.54
N SER A 402 -6.54 -27.27 3.76
CA SER A 402 -5.80 -28.47 3.34
C SER A 402 -4.87 -28.25 2.13
N ALA A 403 -5.10 -27.21 1.32
CA ALA A 403 -4.22 -26.79 0.24
C ALA A 403 -3.04 -25.94 0.73
N GLY A 404 -3.27 -25.18 1.82
CA GLY A 404 -2.31 -24.29 2.46
C GLY A 404 -2.23 -22.90 1.81
N LEU A 405 -1.86 -21.91 2.63
CA LEU A 405 -1.87 -20.47 2.28
C LEU A 405 -1.22 -20.15 0.94
N LYS A 406 -0.05 -20.69 0.63
CA LYS A 406 0.68 -20.33 -0.59
C LYS A 406 -0.09 -20.72 -1.87
N LYS A 407 -0.64 -21.94 -1.90
CA LYS A 407 -1.36 -22.44 -3.08
C LYS A 407 -2.72 -21.78 -3.22
N SER A 408 -3.40 -21.57 -2.10
CA SER A 408 -4.64 -20.79 -2.06
C SER A 408 -4.44 -19.38 -2.57
N LYS A 409 -3.44 -18.64 -2.06
CA LYS A 409 -3.17 -17.26 -2.54
C LYS A 409 -3.04 -17.21 -4.06
N ALA A 410 -2.21 -18.08 -4.63
CA ALA A 410 -1.98 -18.11 -6.06
C ALA A 410 -3.26 -18.37 -6.87
N ALA A 411 -4.11 -19.30 -6.42
CA ALA A 411 -5.37 -19.61 -7.08
C ALA A 411 -6.38 -18.46 -6.98
N TRP A 412 -6.50 -17.83 -5.81
CA TRP A 412 -7.37 -16.66 -5.61
C TRP A 412 -6.90 -15.47 -6.45
N GLU A 413 -5.61 -15.14 -6.43
CA GLU A 413 -5.05 -14.05 -7.25
C GLU A 413 -5.29 -14.28 -8.75
N GLU A 414 -5.17 -15.52 -9.24
CA GLU A 414 -5.44 -15.83 -10.64
C GLU A 414 -6.92 -15.61 -11.00
N MET A 415 -7.85 -16.10 -10.16
CA MET A 415 -9.28 -15.86 -10.38
C MET A 415 -9.64 -14.36 -10.32
N ILE A 416 -9.05 -13.62 -9.37
CA ILE A 416 -9.23 -12.16 -9.24
C ILE A 416 -8.74 -11.45 -10.50
N ARG A 417 -7.50 -11.73 -10.93
CA ARG A 417 -6.92 -11.10 -12.14
C ARG A 417 -7.74 -11.39 -13.40
N LYS A 418 -8.21 -12.63 -13.57
CA LYS A 418 -9.07 -13.01 -14.70
C LYS A 418 -10.43 -12.30 -14.67
N ALA A 419 -11.05 -12.19 -13.49
CA ALA A 419 -12.33 -11.49 -13.36
C ALA A 419 -12.20 -9.99 -13.62
N LEU A 420 -11.17 -9.34 -13.05
CA LEU A 420 -10.94 -7.91 -13.22
C LEU A 420 -10.58 -7.54 -14.68
N ALA A 421 -9.90 -8.43 -15.41
CA ALA A 421 -9.62 -8.24 -16.84
C ALA A 421 -10.89 -8.15 -17.69
N GLU A 422 -12.01 -8.70 -17.22
CA GLU A 422 -13.33 -8.68 -17.85
C GLU A 422 -14.26 -7.60 -17.24
N ASP A 423 -13.72 -6.66 -16.44
CA ASP A 423 -14.46 -5.62 -15.70
C ASP A 423 -15.57 -6.16 -14.76
N ILE A 424 -15.37 -7.37 -14.23
CA ILE A 424 -16.30 -7.99 -13.29
C ILE A 424 -16.04 -7.46 -11.87
N LYS A 425 -17.09 -7.06 -11.15
CA LYS A 425 -16.95 -6.71 -9.73
C LYS A 425 -16.75 -7.97 -8.89
N VAL A 426 -15.65 -8.01 -8.14
CA VAL A 426 -15.33 -9.15 -7.27
C VAL A 426 -15.60 -8.82 -5.80
N ILE A 427 -16.24 -9.75 -5.08
CA ILE A 427 -16.35 -9.76 -3.62
C ILE A 427 -15.72 -11.07 -3.11
N LEU A 428 -14.71 -10.93 -2.26
CA LEU A 428 -14.09 -12.06 -1.57
C LEU A 428 -14.82 -12.34 -0.26
N LEU A 429 -15.07 -13.61 0.05
CA LEU A 429 -15.70 -14.04 1.31
C LEU A 429 -14.64 -14.65 2.21
N THR A 430 -14.50 -14.14 3.44
CA THR A 430 -13.77 -14.87 4.49
C THR A 430 -14.57 -16.13 4.88
N PRO A 431 -13.94 -17.19 5.42
CA PRO A 431 -14.63 -18.47 5.59
C PRO A 431 -15.73 -18.41 6.65
N THR A 432 -16.73 -19.29 6.49
CA THR A 432 -17.62 -19.67 7.60
C THR A 432 -16.85 -20.47 8.68
N ILE A 433 -17.40 -20.56 9.89
CA ILE A 433 -16.75 -21.28 11.00
C ILE A 433 -16.87 -22.80 10.91
N ASP A 434 -16.04 -23.50 11.70
CA ASP A 434 -16.20 -24.90 12.04
C ASP A 434 -16.23 -25.10 13.56
N ILE A 435 -16.44 -26.33 14.02
CA ILE A 435 -16.60 -26.65 15.44
C ILE A 435 -15.35 -26.32 16.27
N LYS A 436 -14.17 -26.27 15.66
CA LYS A 436 -12.88 -26.00 16.33
C LYS A 436 -12.47 -24.52 16.26
N HIS A 437 -13.25 -23.68 15.60
CA HIS A 437 -12.89 -22.29 15.41
C HIS A 437 -12.72 -21.54 16.75
N THR A 438 -11.67 -20.72 16.83
CA THR A 438 -11.40 -19.85 17.98
C THR A 438 -11.12 -18.42 17.50
N PRO A 439 -11.98 -17.44 17.86
CA PRO A 439 -11.78 -16.04 17.47
C PRO A 439 -10.38 -15.53 17.81
N GLY A 440 -9.74 -14.85 16.84
CA GLY A 440 -8.44 -14.19 17.03
C GLY A 440 -7.23 -15.11 17.23
N LYS A 441 -7.39 -16.44 17.19
CA LYS A 441 -6.27 -17.39 17.33
C LYS A 441 -5.41 -17.42 16.07
N SER A 442 -4.31 -16.65 16.06
CA SER A 442 -3.42 -16.49 14.89
C SER A 442 -2.75 -17.79 14.38
N SER A 443 -2.65 -18.82 15.22
CA SER A 443 -2.14 -20.14 14.83
C SER A 443 -3.19 -21.03 14.15
N GLU A 444 -4.46 -20.63 14.16
CA GLU A 444 -5.53 -21.38 13.53
C GLU A 444 -5.51 -21.18 12.00
N PRO A 445 -5.51 -22.27 11.20
CA PRO A 445 -5.52 -22.15 9.75
C PRO A 445 -6.68 -21.32 9.18
N LEU A 446 -7.87 -21.37 9.81
CA LEU A 446 -9.03 -20.61 9.35
C LEU A 446 -8.79 -19.09 9.46
N ASN A 447 -8.26 -18.63 10.60
CA ASN A 447 -7.87 -17.23 10.82
C ASN A 447 -6.78 -16.78 9.85
N GLN A 448 -5.81 -17.65 9.56
CA GLN A 448 -4.73 -17.34 8.61
C GLN A 448 -5.26 -17.16 7.18
N HIS A 449 -6.17 -18.02 6.73
CA HIS A 449 -6.82 -17.87 5.43
C HIS A 449 -7.73 -16.63 5.37
N ALA A 450 -8.43 -16.30 6.47
CA ALA A 450 -9.18 -15.06 6.55
C ALA A 450 -8.28 -13.82 6.43
N SER A 451 -7.11 -13.80 7.09
CA SER A 451 -6.12 -12.72 6.93
C SER A 451 -5.65 -12.60 5.49
N GLN A 452 -5.30 -13.73 4.86
CA GLN A 452 -4.89 -13.76 3.45
C GLN A 452 -5.97 -13.19 2.52
N ILE A 453 -7.25 -13.46 2.78
CA ILE A 453 -8.36 -12.95 1.97
C ILE A 453 -8.56 -11.44 2.19
N ARG A 454 -8.45 -10.96 3.43
CA ARG A 454 -8.49 -9.52 3.73
C ARG A 454 -7.36 -8.78 3.02
N GLU A 455 -6.15 -9.33 3.07
CA GLU A 455 -4.97 -8.82 2.36
C GLU A 455 -5.20 -8.79 0.84
N LEU A 456 -5.76 -9.85 0.26
CA LEU A 456 -6.08 -9.88 -1.18
C LEU A 456 -7.16 -8.86 -1.57
N ALA A 457 -8.22 -8.71 -0.77
CA ALA A 457 -9.26 -7.73 -1.07
C ALA A 457 -8.73 -6.29 -1.03
N ALA A 458 -7.82 -6.02 -0.09
CA ALA A 458 -7.10 -4.76 0.01
C ALA A 458 -6.10 -4.55 -1.15
N GLU A 459 -5.25 -5.55 -1.44
CA GLU A 459 -4.23 -5.54 -2.50
C GLU A 459 -4.82 -5.22 -3.88
N TYR A 460 -5.99 -5.79 -4.19
CA TYR A 460 -6.68 -5.57 -5.47
C TYR A 460 -7.72 -4.45 -5.43
N ASN A 461 -7.92 -3.81 -4.27
CA ASN A 461 -8.98 -2.81 -4.05
C ASN A 461 -10.36 -3.28 -4.54
N ILE A 462 -10.78 -4.45 -4.07
CA ILE A 462 -12.04 -5.12 -4.42
C ILE A 462 -12.91 -5.33 -3.18
N GLY A 463 -14.10 -5.93 -3.36
CA GLY A 463 -15.03 -6.14 -2.27
C GLY A 463 -14.61 -7.25 -1.31
N LEU A 464 -14.99 -7.09 -0.05
CA LEU A 464 -14.78 -8.06 1.03
C LEU A 464 -16.08 -8.21 1.85
N ALA A 465 -16.61 -9.42 1.92
CA ALA A 465 -17.63 -9.81 2.90
C ALA A 465 -16.92 -10.61 4.02
N ASP A 466 -16.74 -10.00 5.20
CA ASP A 466 -15.92 -10.60 6.27
C ASP A 466 -16.76 -11.49 7.18
N LEU A 467 -17.22 -12.62 6.62
CA LEU A 467 -18.08 -13.58 7.30
C LEU A 467 -17.47 -14.04 8.63
N LEU A 468 -16.18 -14.36 8.67
CA LEU A 468 -15.51 -14.86 9.88
C LEU A 468 -15.61 -13.83 11.02
N LYS A 469 -15.44 -12.54 10.71
CA LYS A 469 -15.62 -11.46 11.70
C LYS A 469 -17.06 -11.37 12.18
N ALA A 470 -18.04 -11.52 11.27
CA ALA A 470 -19.45 -11.54 11.66
C ALA A 470 -19.76 -12.73 12.60
N PHE A 471 -19.19 -13.91 12.32
CA PHE A 471 -19.28 -15.05 13.22
C PHE A 471 -18.58 -14.80 14.57
N ASP A 472 -17.38 -14.22 14.57
CA ASP A 472 -16.64 -13.87 15.80
C ASP A 472 -17.47 -12.97 16.73
N ASN A 473 -18.20 -12.00 16.16
CA ASN A 473 -19.09 -11.13 16.93
C ASN A 473 -20.22 -11.93 17.60
N VAL A 474 -20.84 -12.86 16.88
CA VAL A 474 -21.91 -13.72 17.42
C VAL A 474 -21.38 -14.67 18.50
N LEU A 475 -20.16 -15.19 18.34
CA LEU A 475 -19.50 -16.02 19.36
C LEU A 475 -19.18 -15.20 20.62
N ALA A 476 -18.80 -13.93 20.47
CA ALA A 476 -18.55 -13.03 21.60
C ALA A 476 -19.82 -12.72 22.42
N GLU A 477 -21.01 -12.87 21.83
CA GLU A 477 -22.30 -12.76 22.52
C GLU A 477 -22.69 -14.05 23.28
N GLY A 478 -21.85 -15.09 23.24
CA GLY A 478 -22.03 -16.33 24.00
C GLY A 478 -22.66 -17.48 23.24
N VAL A 479 -22.93 -17.34 21.93
CA VAL A 479 -23.36 -18.45 21.07
C VAL A 479 -22.21 -19.44 20.90
N ASN A 480 -22.48 -20.73 21.05
CA ASN A 480 -21.46 -21.75 20.81
C ASN A 480 -21.34 -22.10 19.31
N ASN A 481 -20.12 -22.39 18.83
CA ASN A 481 -19.88 -22.88 17.46
C ASN A 481 -20.88 -23.95 17.01
N LYS A 482 -21.19 -24.92 17.87
CA LYS A 482 -22.11 -26.04 17.54
C LYS A 482 -23.52 -25.55 17.18
N GLU A 483 -23.99 -24.46 17.78
CA GLU A 483 -25.32 -23.90 17.54
C GLU A 483 -25.46 -23.24 16.17
N LEU A 484 -24.33 -23.00 15.49
CA LEU A 484 -24.27 -22.42 14.15
C LEU A 484 -24.10 -23.49 13.07
N LEU A 485 -23.95 -24.77 13.45
CA LEU A 485 -23.62 -25.86 12.53
C LEU A 485 -24.76 -26.88 12.44
N SER A 486 -25.13 -27.28 11.22
CA SER A 486 -26.18 -28.27 10.97
C SER A 486 -25.71 -29.71 11.14
N ASN A 487 -24.44 -29.99 10.85
CA ASN A 487 -23.83 -31.31 11.02
C ASN A 487 -22.99 -31.42 12.32
N GLY A 488 -22.88 -30.34 13.10
CA GLY A 488 -22.05 -30.28 14.30
C GLY A 488 -20.54 -30.20 14.04
N TYR A 489 -20.10 -30.06 12.78
CA TYR A 489 -18.69 -30.04 12.39
C TYR A 489 -18.28 -28.79 11.60
N ASN A 490 -18.85 -28.55 10.42
CA ASN A 490 -18.35 -27.50 9.51
C ASN A 490 -19.38 -26.98 8.50
N HIS A 491 -20.59 -27.55 8.44
CA HIS A 491 -21.65 -27.03 7.57
C HIS A 491 -22.55 -26.10 8.39
N PRO A 492 -22.70 -24.83 7.98
CA PRO A 492 -23.53 -23.88 8.70
C PRO A 492 -25.01 -24.25 8.60
N ASN A 493 -25.75 -24.00 9.67
CA ASN A 493 -27.21 -24.09 9.64
C ASN A 493 -27.83 -22.81 9.03
N GLU A 494 -29.15 -22.74 9.00
CA GLU A 494 -29.88 -21.65 8.35
C GLU A 494 -29.61 -20.28 9.02
N LYS A 495 -29.41 -20.24 10.34
CA LYS A 495 -29.05 -18.99 11.05
C LYS A 495 -27.65 -18.52 10.66
N ALA A 496 -26.70 -19.43 10.56
CA ALA A 496 -25.35 -19.12 10.11
C ALA A 496 -25.31 -18.69 8.64
N HIS A 497 -26.13 -19.29 7.78
CA HIS A 497 -26.32 -18.82 6.41
C HIS A 497 -26.97 -17.44 6.33
N GLN A 498 -27.86 -17.09 7.25
CA GLN A 498 -28.46 -15.77 7.35
C GLN A 498 -27.41 -14.69 7.69
N ILE A 499 -26.52 -14.95 8.65
CA ILE A 499 -25.39 -14.07 8.97
C ILE A 499 -24.54 -13.80 7.72
N ALA A 500 -24.20 -14.87 6.98
CA ALA A 500 -23.42 -14.73 5.75
C ALA A 500 -24.15 -13.91 4.67
N ALA A 501 -25.46 -14.07 4.54
CA ALA A 501 -26.26 -13.30 3.59
C ALA A 501 -26.33 -11.81 3.96
N GLU A 502 -26.44 -11.50 5.26
CA GLU A 502 -26.45 -10.13 5.79
C GLU A 502 -25.13 -9.41 5.53
N GLU A 503 -24.00 -10.06 5.80
CA GLU A 503 -22.67 -9.50 5.55
C GLU A 503 -22.44 -9.19 4.05
N ILE A 504 -22.97 -10.03 3.16
CA ILE A 504 -22.94 -9.77 1.71
C ILE A 504 -23.86 -8.59 1.35
N MET A 505 -25.01 -8.48 2.02
CA MET A 505 -26.00 -7.44 1.73
C MET A 505 -25.49 -6.03 2.01
N GLU A 506 -24.50 -5.83 2.89
CA GLU A 506 -23.87 -4.53 3.14
C GLU A 506 -23.28 -3.88 1.86
N TRP A 507 -22.98 -4.68 0.84
CA TRP A 507 -22.50 -4.21 -0.46
C TRP A 507 -23.61 -3.67 -1.39
N PHE A 508 -24.87 -3.92 -1.10
CA PHE A 508 -26.03 -3.60 -1.95
C PHE A 508 -27.03 -2.73 -1.21
#